data_AF-A0A963VCT3-F1
#
_entry.id   AF-A0A963VCT3-F1
#
_cell.length_a   1.000
_cell.length_b   1.000
_cell.length_c   1.000
_cell.angle_alpha   90.00
_cell.angle_beta   90.00
_cell.angle_gamma   90.00
#
_symmetry.space_group_name_H-M   'P 1'
#
loop_
_entity.id
_entity.type
_entity.pdbx_description
1 polymer ?
#
loop_
_entity_poly.entity_id
_entity_poly.type
_entity_poly.pdbx_seq_one_letter_code
_entity_poly.pdbx_strand_id
1 'polypeptide(L)'
;TRRVYAEILIGFIRKDYRRIAEVHFEAGYVPSNRDIDEFARALRAVGEPIFGMDASQISMARLLAYLFEVTERFGMQTRTELILLQRTMVVVEGVARSLDPHINIWQVARPVVEAYIRENIGPQAVVRDLMRTAQVLGRFGPRLPGLVESLLSERTKPAVPPVQPTVGRAVGLFLAGIIATLAVIAAIRLF
;
A
#
# COMPACT_ATOMS: atom_id res chain seq x y z
N THR A 1 -4.92 -3.48 -2.76
CA THR A 1 -4.99 -2.00 -2.76
C THR A 1 -5.40 -1.42 -4.11
N ARG A 2 -4.63 -1.52 -5.21
CA ARG A 2 -5.02 -0.93 -6.52
C ARG A 2 -6.39 -1.39 -7.07
N ARG A 3 -6.69 -2.68 -6.98
CA ARG A 3 -7.97 -3.26 -7.44
C ARG A 3 -9.19 -2.68 -6.71
N VAL A 4 -9.10 -2.54 -5.38
CA VAL A 4 -10.16 -1.98 -4.54
C VAL A 4 -10.50 -0.54 -4.97
N TYR A 5 -9.49 0.30 -5.16
CA TYR A 5 -9.70 1.68 -5.63
C TYR A 5 -10.33 1.73 -7.02
N ALA A 6 -9.89 0.87 -7.95
CA ALA A 6 -10.47 0.79 -9.28
C ALA A 6 -11.94 0.36 -9.24
N GLU A 7 -12.30 -0.62 -8.41
CA GLU A 7 -13.68 -1.06 -8.24
C GLU A 7 -14.57 0.03 -7.62
N ILE A 8 -14.09 0.76 -6.61
CA ILE A 8 -14.80 1.91 -6.03
C ILE A 8 -15.04 3.00 -7.09
N LEU A 9 -14.01 3.34 -7.87
CA LEU A 9 -14.09 4.38 -8.91
C LEU A 9 -15.06 3.98 -10.04
N ILE A 10 -14.98 2.73 -10.51
CA ILE A 10 -15.91 2.21 -11.52
C ILE A 10 -17.34 2.18 -10.96
N GLY A 11 -17.53 1.78 -9.70
CA GLY A 11 -18.81 1.82 -9.01
C GLY A 11 -19.40 3.24 -8.98
N PHE A 12 -18.58 4.25 -8.68
CA PHE A 12 -19.01 5.66 -8.71
C PHE A 12 -19.44 6.10 -10.10
N ILE A 13 -18.67 5.78 -11.15
CA ILE A 13 -18.99 6.13 -12.54
C ILE A 13 -20.32 5.49 -12.98
N ARG A 14 -20.55 4.23 -12.57
CA ARG A 14 -21.79 3.48 -12.88
C ARG A 14 -22.95 3.80 -11.95
N LYS A 15 -22.75 4.66 -10.95
CA LYS A 15 -23.72 4.94 -9.88
C LYS A 15 -24.19 3.68 -9.12
N ASP A 16 -23.32 2.68 -9.03
CA ASP A 16 -23.58 1.44 -8.29
C ASP A 16 -23.13 1.58 -6.83
N TYR A 17 -23.93 2.31 -6.05
CA TYR A 17 -23.63 2.62 -4.65
C TYR A 17 -23.60 1.37 -3.76
N ARG A 18 -24.32 0.30 -4.13
CA ARG A 18 -24.31 -0.95 -3.39
C ARG A 18 -23.00 -1.69 -3.59
N ARG A 19 -22.49 -1.79 -4.82
CA ARG A 19 -21.16 -2.38 -5.05
C ARG A 19 -20.05 -1.59 -4.37
N ILE A 20 -20.15 -0.26 -4.36
CA ILE A 20 -19.19 0.59 -3.61
C ILE A 20 -19.21 0.23 -2.12
N ALA A 21 -20.39 0.09 -1.52
CA ALA A 21 -20.53 -0.32 -0.12
C ALA A 21 -19.88 -1.69 0.12
N GLU A 22 -20.20 -2.71 -0.66
CA GLU A 22 -19.61 -4.05 -0.56
C GLU A 22 -18.09 -4.00 -0.56
N VAL A 23 -17.49 -3.28 -1.51
CA VAL A 23 -16.02 -3.15 -1.61
C VAL A 23 -15.41 -2.47 -0.38
N HIS A 24 -16.10 -1.52 0.26
CA HIS A 24 -15.62 -0.88 1.50
C HIS A 24 -15.64 -1.82 2.71
N PHE A 25 -16.59 -2.74 2.77
CA PHE A 25 -16.63 -3.79 3.81
C PHE A 25 -15.61 -4.90 3.51
N GLU A 26 -15.53 -5.38 2.27
CA GLU A 26 -14.56 -6.37 1.80
C GLU A 26 -13.11 -5.92 2.06
N ALA A 27 -12.83 -4.63 1.86
CA ALA A 27 -11.51 -4.05 2.10
C ALA A 27 -11.21 -3.74 3.58
N GLY A 28 -12.17 -3.94 4.49
CA GLY A 28 -12.04 -3.64 5.91
C GLY A 28 -11.98 -2.15 6.26
N TYR A 29 -12.45 -1.27 5.37
CA TYR A 29 -12.56 0.17 5.67
C TYR A 29 -13.73 0.47 6.61
N VAL A 30 -14.83 -0.28 6.48
CA VAL A 30 -15.97 -0.22 7.38
C VAL A 30 -15.99 -1.48 8.25
N PRO A 31 -16.17 -1.36 9.58
CA PRO A 31 -16.40 -2.50 10.45
C PRO A 31 -17.57 -3.38 10.00
N SER A 32 -17.42 -4.70 10.08
CA SER A 32 -18.44 -5.68 9.64
C SER A 32 -19.73 -5.66 10.47
N ASN A 33 -19.76 -4.96 11.59
CA ASN A 33 -20.95 -4.79 12.44
C ASN A 33 -21.87 -3.64 11.97
N ARG A 34 -21.53 -2.94 10.88
CA ARG A 34 -22.35 -1.87 10.29
C ARG A 34 -23.30 -2.41 9.22
N ASP A 35 -24.42 -1.72 9.03
CA ASP A 35 -25.41 -2.07 8.01
C ASP A 35 -24.93 -1.60 6.62
N ILE A 36 -24.80 -2.55 5.69
CA ILE A 36 -24.33 -2.30 4.33
C ILE A 36 -25.33 -1.47 3.51
N ASP A 37 -26.63 -1.67 3.72
CA ASP A 37 -27.68 -0.97 2.99
C ASP A 37 -27.84 0.47 3.48
N GLU A 38 -27.65 0.72 4.78
CA GLU A 38 -27.55 2.05 5.36
C GLU A 38 -26.34 2.79 4.78
N PHE A 39 -25.18 2.12 4.69
CA PHE A 39 -24.00 2.72 4.10
C PHE A 39 -24.19 3.03 2.61
N ALA A 40 -24.77 2.11 1.84
CA ALA A 40 -25.08 2.33 0.43
C ALA A 40 -26.06 3.51 0.21
N ARG A 41 -27.06 3.67 1.09
CA ARG A 41 -27.97 4.83 1.07
C ARG A 41 -27.24 6.13 1.35
N ALA A 42 -26.33 6.14 2.33
CA ALA A 42 -25.53 7.32 2.64
C ALA A 42 -24.60 7.69 1.47
N LEU A 43 -23.95 6.70 0.84
CA LEU A 43 -23.14 6.89 -0.36
C LEU A 43 -23.97 7.49 -1.52
N ARG A 44 -25.21 7.03 -1.72
CA ARG A 44 -26.12 7.58 -2.73
C ARG A 44 -26.46 9.06 -2.44
N ALA A 45 -26.84 9.37 -1.21
CA ALA A 45 -27.21 10.73 -0.80
C ALA A 45 -26.06 11.73 -1.02
N VAL A 46 -24.82 11.28 -0.86
CA VAL A 46 -23.62 12.07 -1.14
C VAL A 46 -23.32 12.15 -2.65
N GLY A 47 -23.47 11.03 -3.37
CA GLY A 47 -23.04 10.92 -4.76
C GLY A 47 -24.00 11.51 -5.78
N GLU A 48 -25.31 11.33 -5.62
CA GLU A 48 -26.32 11.78 -6.61
C GLU A 48 -26.30 13.29 -6.90
N PRO A 49 -26.17 14.19 -5.90
CA PRO A 49 -26.15 15.63 -6.15
C PRO A 49 -25.02 16.08 -7.09
N ILE A 50 -23.92 15.34 -7.14
CA ILE A 50 -22.76 15.61 -8.01
C ILE A 50 -23.07 15.27 -9.48
N PHE A 51 -23.87 14.22 -9.71
CA PHE A 51 -24.20 13.74 -11.05
C PHE A 51 -25.46 14.38 -11.64
N GLY A 52 -26.26 15.07 -10.82
CA GLY A 52 -27.45 15.80 -11.23
C GLY A 52 -27.18 17.28 -11.53
N MET A 53 -28.08 17.92 -12.28
CA MET A 53 -28.03 19.35 -12.64
C MET A 53 -27.98 20.31 -11.43
N ASP A 54 -28.17 19.82 -10.21
CA ASP A 54 -28.06 20.55 -8.94
C ASP A 54 -26.63 20.83 -8.48
N ALA A 55 -25.60 20.21 -9.07
CA ALA A 55 -24.20 20.44 -8.67
C ALA A 55 -23.77 21.91 -8.81
N SER A 56 -24.47 22.70 -9.63
CA SER A 56 -24.13 24.10 -9.89
C SER A 56 -24.17 25.01 -8.66
N GLN A 57 -24.97 24.65 -7.65
CA GLN A 57 -25.08 25.41 -6.40
C GLN A 57 -24.42 24.71 -5.20
N ILE A 58 -23.86 23.52 -5.40
CA ILE A 58 -23.31 22.73 -4.29
C ILE A 58 -21.87 23.16 -4.03
N SER A 59 -21.66 23.63 -2.81
CA SER A 59 -20.33 23.85 -2.24
C SER A 59 -19.53 22.55 -2.17
N MET A 60 -18.34 22.53 -2.78
CA MET A 60 -17.41 21.39 -2.71
C MET A 60 -16.97 21.18 -1.25
N ALA A 61 -16.70 22.28 -0.54
CA ALA A 61 -16.38 22.25 0.89
C ALA A 61 -17.46 21.55 1.72
N ARG A 62 -18.74 21.86 1.45
CA ARG A 62 -19.88 21.23 2.16
C ARG A 62 -20.01 19.75 1.82
N LEU A 63 -19.82 19.38 0.55
CA LEU A 63 -19.82 17.98 0.14
C LEU A 63 -18.72 17.19 0.86
N LEU A 64 -17.48 17.71 0.87
CA LEU A 64 -16.36 17.07 1.55
C LEU A 64 -16.62 16.94 3.05
N ALA A 65 -17.17 17.96 3.69
CA ALA A 65 -17.57 17.89 5.10
C ALA A 65 -18.59 16.78 5.35
N TYR A 66 -19.63 16.70 4.52
CA TYR A 66 -20.67 15.67 4.63
C TYR A 66 -20.12 14.25 4.37
N LEU A 67 -19.18 14.11 3.43
CA LEU A 67 -18.44 12.87 3.20
C LEU A 67 -17.72 12.40 4.47
N PHE A 68 -16.98 13.28 5.15
CA PHE A 68 -16.29 12.91 6.40
C PHE A 68 -17.27 12.50 7.48
N GLU A 69 -18.32 13.29 7.69
CA GLU A 69 -19.34 13.02 8.70
C GLU A 69 -19.96 11.64 8.50
N VAL A 70 -20.32 11.30 7.26
CA VAL A 70 -20.82 9.96 6.91
C VAL A 70 -19.77 8.91 7.22
N THR A 71 -18.54 9.06 6.74
CA THR A 71 -17.50 8.02 6.96
C THR A 71 -17.18 7.80 8.44
N GLU A 72 -17.17 8.87 9.24
CA GLU A 72 -16.94 8.81 10.69
C GLU A 72 -18.10 8.13 11.41
N ARG A 73 -19.34 8.43 11.05
CA ARG A 73 -20.54 7.75 11.57
C ARG A 73 -20.49 6.24 11.36
N PHE A 74 -19.95 5.80 10.22
CA PHE A 74 -19.78 4.38 9.90
C PHE A 74 -18.50 3.75 10.50
N GLY A 75 -17.75 4.49 11.33
CA GLY A 75 -16.60 3.98 12.06
C GLY A 75 -15.33 3.85 11.23
N MET A 76 -15.22 4.59 10.13
CA MET A 76 -13.97 4.70 9.40
C MET A 76 -12.95 5.52 10.22
N GLN A 77 -11.68 5.13 10.16
CA GLN A 77 -10.62 5.93 10.76
C GLN A 77 -10.37 7.20 9.94
N THR A 78 -10.58 8.35 10.57
CA THR A 78 -10.31 9.66 9.95
C THR A 78 -8.82 9.82 9.71
N ARG A 79 -8.46 10.16 8.46
CA ARG A 79 -7.08 10.46 8.05
C ARG A 79 -6.84 11.97 8.06
N THR A 80 -5.81 12.41 8.76
CA THR A 80 -5.47 13.84 8.90
C THR A 80 -5.19 14.52 7.56
N GLU A 81 -4.59 13.80 6.61
CA GLU A 81 -4.29 14.32 5.27
C GLU A 81 -5.57 14.73 4.51
N LEU A 82 -6.67 14.00 4.75
CA LEU A 82 -7.94 14.26 4.10
C LEU A 82 -8.63 15.51 4.72
N ILE A 83 -8.45 15.77 6.01
CA ILE A 83 -8.90 17.00 6.68
C ILE A 83 -8.16 18.23 6.12
N LEU A 84 -6.85 18.10 5.88
CA LEU A 84 -6.07 19.19 5.28
C LEU A 84 -6.54 19.50 3.87
N LEU A 85 -6.80 18.47 3.06
CA LEU A 85 -7.37 18.62 1.72
C LEU A 85 -8.72 19.37 1.76
N GLN A 86 -9.59 19.03 2.71
CA GLN A 86 -10.85 19.74 2.92
C GLN A 86 -10.63 21.22 3.24
N ARG A 87 -9.71 21.53 4.17
CA ARG A 87 -9.39 22.93 4.52
C ARG A 87 -8.88 23.69 3.31
N THR A 88 -7.99 23.09 2.51
CA THR A 88 -7.51 23.69 1.27
C THR A 88 -8.67 23.94 0.30
N MET A 89 -9.59 23.00 0.14
CA MET A 89 -10.77 23.21 -0.71
C MET A 89 -11.70 24.31 -0.22
N VAL A 90 -11.91 24.44 1.09
CA VAL A 90 -12.66 25.56 1.68
C VAL A 90 -12.02 26.89 1.32
N VAL A 91 -10.69 26.99 1.44
CA VAL A 91 -9.95 28.22 1.11
C VAL A 91 -10.04 28.52 -0.39
N VAL A 92 -9.81 27.52 -1.25
CA VAL A 92 -9.88 27.68 -2.71
C VAL A 92 -11.27 28.14 -3.15
N GLU A 93 -12.33 27.50 -2.63
CA GLU A 93 -13.72 27.88 -2.92
C GLU A 93 -14.06 29.28 -2.40
N GLY A 94 -13.58 29.63 -1.21
CA GLY A 94 -13.76 30.97 -0.63
C GLY A 94 -13.10 32.07 -1.47
N VAL A 95 -11.87 31.84 -1.94
CA VAL A 95 -11.16 32.76 -2.85
C VAL A 95 -11.83 32.83 -4.22
N ALA A 96 -12.27 31.71 -4.78
CA ALA A 96 -12.97 31.70 -6.06
C ALA A 96 -14.28 32.50 -5.99
N ARG A 97 -15.06 32.31 -4.93
CA ARG A 97 -16.35 33.00 -4.74
C ARG A 97 -16.21 34.47 -4.35
N SER A 98 -15.09 34.90 -3.78
CA SER A 98 -14.84 36.33 -3.56
C SER A 98 -14.58 37.08 -4.87
N LEU A 99 -14.14 36.38 -5.92
CA LEU A 99 -13.94 36.93 -7.26
C LEU A 99 -15.21 36.82 -8.13
N ASP A 100 -15.88 35.68 -8.10
CA ASP A 100 -17.16 35.45 -8.78
C ASP A 100 -18.13 34.70 -7.86
N PRO A 101 -19.13 35.39 -7.28
CA PRO A 101 -20.09 34.78 -6.36
C PRO A 101 -20.91 33.62 -6.95
N HIS A 102 -21.03 33.57 -8.29
CA HIS A 102 -21.84 32.58 -8.99
C HIS A 102 -20.98 31.45 -9.60
N ILE A 103 -19.68 31.42 -9.29
CA ILE A 103 -18.77 30.41 -9.86
C ILE A 103 -19.18 28.99 -9.46
N ASN A 104 -19.30 28.14 -10.48
CA ASN A 104 -19.57 26.72 -10.32
C ASN A 104 -18.26 25.93 -10.25
N ILE A 105 -17.82 25.60 -9.04
CA ILE A 105 -16.55 24.89 -8.79
C ILE A 105 -16.49 23.53 -9.51
N TRP A 106 -17.62 22.81 -9.62
CA TRP A 106 -17.68 21.52 -10.32
C TRP A 106 -17.42 21.66 -11.82
N GLN A 107 -18.04 22.66 -12.44
CA GLN A 107 -17.85 22.92 -13.86
C GLN A 107 -16.40 23.30 -14.18
N VAL A 108 -15.77 24.09 -13.32
CA VAL A 108 -14.36 24.50 -13.44
C VAL A 108 -13.42 23.30 -13.23
N ALA A 109 -13.72 22.42 -12.27
CA ALA A 109 -12.89 21.25 -11.98
C ALA A 109 -13.07 20.09 -12.97
N ARG A 110 -14.20 20.02 -13.68
CA ARG A 110 -14.55 18.93 -14.62
C ARG A 110 -13.43 18.57 -15.61
N PRO A 111 -12.84 19.51 -16.38
CA PRO A 111 -11.79 19.15 -17.34
C PRO A 111 -10.54 18.56 -16.67
N VAL A 112 -10.21 19.00 -15.46
CA VAL A 112 -9.06 18.47 -14.69
C VAL A 112 -9.33 17.02 -14.27
N VAL A 113 -10.54 16.75 -13.77
CA VAL A 113 -10.94 15.39 -13.37
C VAL A 113 -11.03 14.45 -14.57
N GLU A 114 -11.63 14.90 -15.67
CA GLU A 114 -11.73 14.10 -16.91
C GLU A 114 -10.35 13.76 -17.50
N ALA A 115 -9.42 14.72 -17.48
CA ALA A 115 -8.02 14.48 -17.89
C ALA A 115 -7.36 13.44 -16.98
N TYR A 116 -7.49 13.59 -15.65
CA TYR A 116 -6.92 12.65 -14.70
C TYR A 116 -7.47 11.23 -14.86
N ILE A 117 -8.80 11.07 -15.01
CA ILE A 117 -9.43 9.76 -15.21
C ILE A 117 -8.92 9.12 -16.52
N ARG A 118 -8.87 9.90 -17.60
CA ARG A 118 -8.38 9.41 -18.90
C ARG A 118 -6.94 8.92 -18.81
N GLU A 119 -6.09 9.66 -18.11
CA GLU A 119 -4.67 9.35 -17.97
C GLU A 119 -4.40 8.19 -17.01
N ASN A 120 -5.15 8.06 -15.91
CA ASN A 120 -4.80 7.14 -14.82
C ASN A 120 -5.71 5.91 -14.72
N ILE A 121 -6.94 5.98 -15.24
CA ILE A 121 -7.97 4.93 -15.10
C ILE A 121 -8.40 4.37 -16.46
N GLY A 122 -8.20 5.12 -17.56
CA GLY A 122 -8.62 4.71 -18.90
C GLY A 122 -7.96 3.42 -19.43
N PRO A 123 -8.51 2.80 -20.50
CA PRO A 123 -7.97 1.58 -21.10
C PRO A 123 -6.51 1.73 -21.56
N GLN A 124 -6.10 2.95 -21.93
CA GLN A 124 -4.71 3.26 -22.22
C GLN A 124 -3.79 3.10 -21.00
N ALA A 125 -4.25 3.46 -19.80
CA ALA A 125 -3.49 3.24 -18.56
C ALA A 125 -3.33 1.75 -18.27
N VAL A 126 -4.38 0.97 -18.47
CA VAL A 126 -4.35 -0.50 -18.33
C VAL A 126 -3.38 -1.14 -19.33
N VAL A 127 -3.41 -0.72 -20.60
CA VAL A 127 -2.47 -1.21 -21.63
C VAL A 127 -1.03 -0.81 -21.32
N ARG A 128 -0.79 0.44 -20.88
CA ARG A 128 0.56 0.87 -20.45
C ARG A 128 1.06 0.09 -19.24
N ASP A 129 0.22 -0.13 -18.24
CA ASP A 129 0.58 -0.91 -17.05
C ASP A 129 0.84 -2.39 -17.42
N LEU A 130 0.06 -2.97 -18.34
CA LEU A 130 0.31 -4.29 -18.91
C LEU A 130 1.63 -4.36 -19.67
N MET A 131 1.91 -3.40 -20.56
CA MET A 131 3.20 -3.32 -21.27
C MET A 131 4.36 -3.18 -20.31
N ARG A 132 4.23 -2.34 -19.28
CA ARG A 132 5.28 -2.13 -18.27
C ARG A 132 5.52 -3.39 -17.46
N THR A 133 4.45 -4.09 -17.08
CA THR A 133 4.50 -5.39 -16.39
C THR A 133 5.15 -6.45 -17.29
N ALA A 134 4.75 -6.51 -18.57
CA ALA A 134 5.32 -7.43 -19.55
C ALA A 134 6.80 -7.15 -19.83
N GLN A 135 7.23 -5.89 -19.88
CA GLN A 135 8.65 -5.52 -20.00
C GLN A 135 9.45 -5.94 -18.77
N VAL A 136 8.90 -5.75 -17.56
CA VAL A 136 9.54 -6.21 -16.33
C VAL A 136 9.62 -7.74 -16.31
N LEU A 137 8.53 -8.44 -16.63
CA LEU A 137 8.52 -9.90 -16.75
C LEU A 137 9.46 -10.40 -17.86
N GLY A 138 9.59 -9.70 -18.99
CA GLY A 138 10.54 -10.07 -20.04
C GLY A 138 11.99 -9.85 -19.62
N ARG A 139 12.27 -8.77 -18.88
CA ARG A 139 13.62 -8.41 -18.43
C ARG A 139 14.11 -9.23 -17.23
N PHE A 140 13.20 -9.61 -16.33
CA PHE A 140 13.52 -10.32 -15.10
C PHE A 140 13.04 -11.77 -15.11
N GLY A 141 12.04 -12.13 -15.91
CA GLY A 141 11.47 -13.48 -16.00
C GLY A 141 12.47 -14.60 -16.27
N PRO A 142 13.45 -14.45 -17.17
CA PRO A 142 14.48 -15.47 -17.36
C PRO A 142 15.42 -15.65 -16.15
N ARG A 143 15.50 -14.65 -15.27
CA ARG A 143 16.38 -14.64 -14.09
C ARG A 143 15.65 -15.01 -12.80
N LEU A 144 14.31 -14.98 -12.80
CA LEU A 144 13.48 -15.35 -11.65
C LEU A 144 13.66 -16.81 -11.22
N PRO A 145 13.71 -17.81 -12.13
CA PRO A 145 13.94 -19.20 -11.73
C PRO A 145 15.26 -19.37 -10.98
N GLY A 146 16.35 -18.80 -11.49
CA GLY A 146 17.67 -18.87 -10.86
C GLY A 146 17.74 -18.16 -9.51
N LEU A 147 17.03 -17.03 -9.33
CA LEU A 147 16.92 -16.34 -8.04
C LEU A 147 16.12 -17.18 -7.02
N VAL A 148 14.98 -17.73 -7.42
CA VAL A 148 14.16 -18.61 -6.57
C VAL A 148 14.92 -19.87 -6.22
N GLU A 149 15.62 -20.47 -7.18
CA GLU A 149 16.43 -21.67 -6.99
C GLU A 149 17.65 -21.40 -6.09
N SER A 150 18.28 -20.23 -6.18
CA SER A 150 19.35 -19.84 -5.25
C SER A 150 18.85 -19.64 -3.81
N LEU A 151 17.69 -19.00 -3.62
CA LEU A 151 17.10 -18.77 -2.30
C LEU A 151 16.57 -20.06 -1.66
N LEU A 152 16.00 -20.94 -2.48
CA LEU A 152 15.61 -22.28 -2.05
C LEU A 152 16.83 -23.13 -1.74
N SER A 153 17.87 -23.12 -2.58
CA SER A 153 19.12 -23.87 -2.35
C SER A 153 19.86 -23.39 -1.10
N GLU A 154 19.80 -22.11 -0.77
CA GLU A 154 20.39 -21.56 0.45
C GLU A 154 19.62 -21.98 1.71
N ARG A 155 18.31 -22.22 1.60
CA ARG A 155 17.45 -22.78 2.66
C ARG A 155 17.49 -24.31 2.75
N THR A 156 17.73 -25.00 1.63
CA THR A 156 17.70 -26.47 1.51
C THR A 156 19.09 -27.08 1.58
N LYS A 157 20.17 -26.28 1.53
CA LYS A 157 21.50 -26.75 1.93
C LYS A 157 21.36 -27.30 3.36
N PRO A 158 21.53 -28.63 3.58
CA PRO A 158 21.67 -29.12 4.94
C PRO A 158 22.82 -28.32 5.54
N ALA A 159 22.62 -27.79 6.75
CA ALA A 159 23.70 -27.18 7.50
C ALA A 159 24.87 -28.16 7.41
N VAL A 160 25.91 -27.79 6.63
CA VAL A 160 27.16 -28.54 6.63
C VAL A 160 27.51 -28.55 8.10
N PRO A 161 27.50 -29.71 8.79
CA PRO A 161 27.84 -29.72 10.20
C PRO A 161 29.18 -29.00 10.28
N PRO A 162 29.30 -27.95 11.11
CA PRO A 162 30.59 -27.29 11.25
C PRO A 162 31.58 -28.42 11.46
N VAL A 163 32.60 -28.51 10.61
CA VAL A 163 33.72 -29.43 10.83
C VAL A 163 34.21 -29.03 12.20
N GLN A 164 33.78 -29.76 13.23
CA GLN A 164 34.21 -29.51 14.58
C GLN A 164 35.71 -29.71 14.48
N PRO A 165 36.53 -28.66 14.66
CA PRO A 165 37.94 -28.91 14.82
C PRO A 165 37.98 -29.91 15.97
N THR A 166 38.60 -31.07 15.76
CA THR A 166 38.81 -32.05 16.82
C THR A 166 39.80 -31.44 17.81
N VAL A 167 39.33 -30.45 18.59
CA VAL A 167 40.04 -29.74 19.64
C VAL A 167 40.49 -30.76 20.68
N GLY A 168 39.77 -31.87 20.87
CA GLY A 168 40.21 -32.97 21.73
C GLY A 168 41.51 -33.67 21.28
N ARG A 169 41.78 -33.80 19.97
CA ARG A 169 43.04 -34.38 19.47
C ARG A 169 44.17 -33.34 19.42
N ALA A 170 43.86 -32.10 19.05
CA ALA A 170 44.84 -31.01 19.02
C ALA A 170 45.30 -30.61 20.44
N VAL A 171 44.40 -30.55 21.43
CA VAL A 171 44.73 -30.28 22.83
C VAL A 171 45.52 -31.41 23.46
N GLY A 172 45.21 -32.68 23.14
CA GLY A 172 46.00 -33.83 23.58
C GLY A 172 47.45 -33.82 23.05
N LEU A 173 47.63 -33.46 21.78
CA LEU A 173 48.96 -33.31 21.16
C LEU A 173 49.73 -32.09 21.72
N PHE A 174 49.06 -30.97 21.99
CA PHE A 174 49.71 -29.80 22.61
C PHE A 174 50.13 -30.04 24.07
N LEU A 175 49.29 -30.72 24.86
CA LEU A 175 49.64 -31.06 26.26
C LEU A 175 50.78 -32.09 26.35
N ALA A 176 50.83 -33.06 25.43
CA ALA A 176 51.96 -34.00 25.36
C ALA A 176 53.28 -33.30 24.98
N GLY A 177 53.23 -32.30 24.10
CA GLY A 177 54.39 -31.50 23.71
C GLY A 177 54.97 -30.65 24.86
N ILE A 178 54.11 -30.09 25.72
CA ILE A 178 54.52 -29.28 26.88
C ILE A 178 55.14 -30.15 27.98
N ILE A 179 54.63 -31.36 28.21
CA ILE A 179 55.21 -32.30 29.19
C ILE A 179 56.60 -32.78 28.74
N ALA A 180 56.78 -33.06 27.45
CA ALA A 180 58.08 -33.48 26.91
C ALA A 180 59.14 -32.36 27.01
N THR A 181 58.77 -31.10 26.77
CA THR A 181 59.70 -29.97 26.89
C THR A 181 60.05 -29.66 28.35
N LEU A 182 59.10 -29.76 29.29
CA LEU A 182 59.39 -29.60 30.72
C LEU A 182 60.29 -30.72 31.27
N ALA A 183 60.12 -31.97 30.80
CA ALA A 183 60.98 -33.08 31.19
C ALA A 183 62.43 -32.91 30.69
N VAL A 184 62.61 -32.40 29.46
CA VAL A 184 63.94 -32.10 28.92
C VAL A 184 64.62 -30.95 29.67
N ILE A 185 63.88 -29.89 30.01
CA ILE A 185 64.41 -28.77 30.80
C ILE A 185 64.78 -29.21 32.23
N ALA A 186 63.98 -30.08 32.86
CA ALA A 186 64.28 -30.63 34.17
C ALA A 186 65.50 -31.55 34.16
N ALA A 187 65.67 -32.36 33.11
CA ALA A 187 66.84 -33.23 32.93
C ALA A 187 68.14 -32.43 32.72
N ILE A 188 68.07 -31.29 32.01
CA ILE A 188 69.23 -30.40 31.79
C ILE A 188 69.62 -29.64 33.08
N ARG A 189 68.70 -29.44 34.03
CA ARG A 189 69.01 -28.80 35.33
C ARG A 189 69.54 -29.75 36.41
N LEU A 190 69.61 -31.06 36.13
CA LEU A 190 70.07 -32.10 37.04
C LEU A 190 71.44 -32.70 36.66
N PHE A 191 72.11 -32.10 35.67
CA PHE A 191 73.52 -32.29 35.30
C PHE A 191 74.24 -30.95 35.37
#